data_AF-A0A2M7MVP9-F1
#
_entry.id   AF-A0A2M7MVP9-F1
#
_cell.length_a   1.000
_cell.length_b   1.000
_cell.length_c   1.000
_cell.angle_alpha   90.00
_cell.angle_beta   90.00
_cell.angle_gamma   90.00
#
_symmetry.space_group_name_H-M   'P 1'
#
loop_
_entity.id
_entity.type
_entity.pdbx_description
1 polymer ?
#
loop_
_entity_poly.entity_id
_entity_poly.type
_entity_poly.pdbx_seq_one_letter_code
_entity_poly.pdbx_strand_id
1 'polypeptide(L)' 'MRNVTITLEDETADWARVWSAGHQTSVSRMLGELLAEKMRAEEQYSLAMESYLSVPPVLLAREAYPSRDAAHER' A
#
# COMPACT_ATOMS: atom_id res chain seq x y z
N MET A 1 -5.24 -22.75 -8.86
CA MET A 1 -5.85 -21.94 -7.78
C MET A 1 -5.79 -22.72 -6.48
N ARG A 2 -5.53 -22.07 -5.35
CA ARG A 2 -5.58 -22.69 -4.01
C ARG A 2 -6.86 -22.22 -3.31
N ASN A 3 -7.54 -23.13 -2.61
CA ASN A 3 -8.70 -22.77 -1.81
C ASN A 3 -8.24 -22.21 -0.46
N VAL A 4 -8.85 -21.11 -0.04
CA VAL A 4 -8.57 -20.45 1.25
C VAL A 4 -9.90 -20.29 1.97
N THR A 5 -9.96 -20.71 3.22
CA THR A 5 -11.09 -20.46 4.11
C THR A 5 -10.79 -19.20 4.91
N ILE A 6 -11.73 -18.26 4.91
CA ILE A 6 -11.65 -17.01 5.67
C ILE A 6 -12.88 -16.88 6.56
N THR A 7 -12.71 -16.24 7.70
CA THR A 7 -13.82 -15.86 8.58
C THR A 7 -14.11 -14.38 8.36
N LEU A 8 -15.38 -14.04 8.17
CA LEU A 8 -15.87 -12.68 8.03
C LEU A 8 -17.00 -12.49 9.03
N GLU A 9 -17.25 -11.25 9.43
CA GLU A 9 -18.49 -10.90 10.12
C GLU A 9 -19.68 -11.19 9.19
N ASP A 10 -20.80 -11.63 9.77
CA ASP A 10 -21.98 -12.06 8.99
C ASP A 10 -22.46 -10.94 8.05
N GLU A 11 -22.52 -9.70 8.54
CA GLU A 11 -22.90 -8.52 7.74
C GLU A 11 -21.96 -8.30 6.55
N THR A 12 -20.65 -8.46 6.76
CA THR A 12 -19.65 -8.31 5.70
C THR A 12 -19.81 -9.41 4.63
N ALA A 13 -20.06 -10.66 5.07
CA ALA A 13 -20.25 -11.78 4.15
C ALA A 13 -21.49 -11.60 3.28
N ASP A 14 -22.59 -11.13 3.86
CA ASP A 14 -23.85 -10.91 3.14
C ASP A 14 -23.75 -9.72 2.18
N TRP A 15 -23.15 -8.62 2.62
CA TRP A 15 -22.85 -7.50 1.73
C TRP A 15 -22.00 -7.94 0.53
N ALA A 16 -20.93 -8.70 0.76
CA ALA A 16 -20.04 -9.17 -0.30
C ALA A 16 -20.78 -10.04 -1.33
N ARG A 17 -21.69 -10.91 -0.87
CA ARG A 17 -22.52 -11.74 -1.77
C ARG A 17 -23.44 -10.88 -2.64
N VAL A 18 -24.16 -9.93 -2.05
CA VAL A 18 -25.08 -9.05 -2.80
C VAL A 18 -24.32 -8.18 -3.78
N TRP A 19 -23.21 -7.57 -3.33
CA TRP A 19 -22.38 -6.72 -4.17
C TRP A 19 -21.81 -7.49 -5.36
N SER A 20 -21.23 -8.67 -5.11
CA SER A 20 -20.63 -9.47 -6.19
C SER A 20 -21.66 -9.95 -7.21
N ALA A 21 -22.85 -10.36 -6.75
CA ALA A 21 -23.95 -10.69 -7.64
C ALA A 21 -24.38 -9.49 -8.51
N GLY A 22 -24.49 -8.29 -7.90
CA GLY A 22 -24.81 -7.06 -8.62
C GLY A 22 -23.78 -6.67 -9.69
N HIS A 23 -22.51 -7.03 -9.48
CA HIS A 23 -21.40 -6.78 -10.40
C HIS A 23 -21.07 -7.98 -11.31
N GLN A 24 -21.95 -8.99 -11.39
CA GLN A 24 -21.76 -10.20 -12.20
C GLN A 24 -20.42 -10.92 -11.92
N THR A 25 -19.95 -10.86 -10.67
CA THR A 25 -18.71 -11.49 -10.23
C THR A 25 -18.96 -12.43 -9.05
N SER A 26 -17.91 -13.13 -8.60
CA SER A 26 -17.96 -13.95 -7.39
C SER A 26 -17.21 -13.26 -6.26
N VAL A 27 -17.59 -13.56 -5.02
CA VAL A 27 -16.85 -13.11 -3.83
C VAL A 27 -15.37 -13.50 -3.91
N SER A 28 -15.08 -14.71 -4.39
CA SER A 28 -13.70 -15.18 -4.56
C SER A 28 -12.91 -14.39 -5.60
N ARG A 29 -13.52 -14.00 -6.72
CA ARG A 29 -12.88 -13.19 -7.76
C ARG A 29 -12.65 -11.77 -7.25
N MET A 30 -13.68 -11.15 -6.69
CA MET A 30 -13.60 -9.82 -6.07
C MET A 30 -12.49 -9.76 -5.01
N LEU A 31 -12.45 -10.73 -4.09
CA LEU A 31 -11.42 -10.77 -3.05
C LEU A 31 -10.03 -11.01 -3.65
N GLY A 32 -9.92 -11.88 -4.65
CA GLY A 32 -8.66 -12.12 -5.35
C GLY A 32 -8.10 -10.85 -6.03
N GLU A 33 -8.97 -10.06 -6.65
CA GLU A 33 -8.62 -8.78 -7.27
C GLU A 33 -8.15 -7.76 -6.21
N LEU A 34 -8.90 -7.63 -5.10
CA LEU A 34 -8.54 -6.75 -3.99
C LEU A 34 -7.18 -7.11 -3.38
N LEU A 35 -6.91 -8.41 -3.18
CA LEU A 35 -5.62 -8.88 -2.67
C LEU A 35 -4.48 -8.61 -3.66
N ALA A 36 -4.72 -8.80 -4.96
CA ALA A 36 -3.72 -8.53 -5.99
C ALA A 36 -3.38 -7.03 -6.06
N GLU A 37 -4.37 -6.15 -5.92
CA GLU A 37 -4.14 -4.70 -5.84
C GLU A 37 -3.29 -4.34 -4.61
N LYS A 38 -3.65 -4.87 -3.43
CA LYS A 38 -2.88 -4.66 -2.20
C LYS A 38 -1.43 -5.13 -2.32
N MET A 39 -1.20 -6.33 -2.86
CA MET A 39 0.15 -6.86 -3.07
C MET A 39 0.98 -5.94 -3.96
N ARG A 40 0.43 -5.46 -5.07
CA ARG A 40 1.13 -4.53 -5.97
C ARG A 40 1.46 -3.22 -5.28
N ALA A 41 0.53 -2.66 -4.50
CA ALA A 41 0.76 -1.42 -3.77
C ALA A 41 1.89 -1.55 -2.74
N GLU A 42 1.93 -2.65 -1.97
CA GLU A 42 3.00 -2.91 -1.00
C GLU A 42 4.37 -3.16 -1.67
N GLU A 43 4.38 -3.89 -2.80
CA GLU A 43 5.60 -4.14 -3.58
C GLU A 43 6.14 -2.83 -4.19
N GLN A 44 5.26 -2.03 -4.81
CA GLN A 44 5.65 -0.74 -5.39
C GLN A 44 6.21 0.22 -4.34
N TYR A 45 5.59 0.30 -3.17
CA TYR A 45 6.11 1.12 -2.08
C TYR A 45 7.51 0.67 -1.65
N SER A 46 7.70 -0.64 -1.47
CA SER A 46 8.99 -1.20 -1.06
C SER A 46 10.08 -0.89 -2.08
N LEU A 47 9.80 -1.08 -3.37
CA LEU A 47 10.71 -0.74 -4.46
C LEU A 47 11.01 0.77 -4.55
N ALA A 48 10.00 1.62 -4.38
CA ALA A 48 10.17 3.07 -4.38
C ALA A 48 11.03 3.54 -3.20
N MET A 49 10.81 2.95 -2.02
CA MET A 49 11.61 3.24 -0.82
C MET A 49 13.06 2.81 -1.01
N GLU A 50 13.30 1.59 -1.51
CA GLU A 50 14.65 1.09 -1.81
C GLU A 50 15.35 1.99 -2.83
N SER A 51 14.67 2.34 -3.92
CA SER A 51 15.19 3.27 -4.94
C SER A 51 15.52 4.63 -4.34
N TYR A 52 14.65 5.21 -3.53
CA TYR A 52 14.87 6.51 -2.89
C TYR A 52 16.07 6.50 -1.96
N LEU A 53 16.19 5.47 -1.10
CA LEU A 53 17.26 5.36 -0.12
C LEU A 53 18.62 4.96 -0.73
N SER A 54 18.62 4.34 -1.92
CA SER A 54 19.85 4.00 -2.64
C SER A 54 20.61 5.21 -3.17
N VAL A 55 19.94 6.37 -3.31
CA VAL A 55 20.57 7.59 -3.82
C VAL A 55 21.37 8.25 -2.69
N PRO A 56 22.70 8.38 -2.80
CA PRO A 56 23.48 9.05 -1.78
C PRO A 56 23.07 10.53 -1.70
N PRO A 57 23.08 11.13 -0.50
CA PRO A 57 22.73 12.53 -0.34
C PRO A 57 23.69 13.42 -1.13
N VAL A 58 23.14 14.41 -1.82
CA VAL A 58 23.91 15.39 -2.59
C VAL A 58 23.90 16.72 -1.86
N LEU A 59 25.05 17.39 -1.80
CA LEU A 59 25.14 18.75 -1.27
C LEU A 59 24.41 19.71 -2.22
N LEU A 60 23.30 20.26 -1.75
CA LEU A 60 22.51 21.31 -2.41
C LEU A 60 23.12 22.70 -2.20
N ALA A 61 23.83 22.91 -1.08
CA ALA A 61 24.48 24.17 -0.76
C ALA A 61 26.00 24.07 -1.01
N ARG A 62 26.59 25.16 -1.49
CA ARG A 62 28.06 25.32 -1.57
C ARG A 62 28.68 25.67 -0.22
N GLU A 63 27.85 26.06 0.74
CA GLU A 63 28.21 26.50 2.09
C GLU A 63 27.76 25.45 3.10
N ALA A 64 28.31 25.49 4.31
CA ALA A 64 27.97 24.53 5.36
C ALA A 64 26.49 24.63 5.73
N TYR A 65 25.81 23.48 5.84
CA TYR A 65 24.42 23.44 6.28
C TYR A 65 24.28 23.96 7.71
N PRO A 66 23.20 24.71 8.03
CA PRO A 66 22.92 25.11 9.39
C PRO A 66 22.71 23.88 10.28
N SER A 67 23.11 23.99 11.55
CA SER A 67 22.78 22.97 12.54
C SER A 67 21.27 22.89 12.73
N ARG A 68 20.78 21.73 13.19
CA ARG A 68 19.36 21.52 13.47
C ARG A 68 18.78 22.61 14.38
N ASP A 69 19.53 23.02 15.40
CA ASP A 69 19.10 24.04 16.36
C ASP A 69 19.02 25.42 15.68
N ALA A 70 20.04 25.81 14.91
CA ALA A 70 20.04 27.08 14.17
C ALA A 70 18.94 27.16 13.09
N ALA A 71 18.52 26.02 12.51
CA ALA A 71 17.43 25.96 11.53
C ALA A 71 16.02 26.09 12.16
N HIS A 72 15.90 25.89 13.47
CA HIS A 72 14.63 25.88 14.19
C HIS A 72 14.48 26.99 15.23
N GLU A 73 15.49 27.86 15.39
CA GLU A 73 15.35 29.11 16.11
C GLU A 73 14.32 30.00 15.39
N ARG A 74 13.19 30.25 16.07
CA ARG A 74 12.20 31.27 15.68
C ARG A 74 12.39 32.51 16.52
#